data_AF-A0A151RR38-F1
#
_entry.id   AF-A0A151RR38-F1
#
_cell.length_a   1.000
_cell.length_b   1.000
_cell.length_c   1.000
_cell.angle_alpha   90.00
_cell.angle_beta   90.00
_cell.angle_gamma   90.00
#
_symmetry.space_group_name_H-M   'P 1'
#
loop_
_entity.id
_entity.type
_entity.pdbx_description
1 polymer ?
#
loop_
_entity_poly.entity_id
_entity_poly.type
_entity_poly.pdbx_seq_one_letter_code
_entity_poly.pdbx_strand_id
1 'polypeptide(L)'
;MGLGKSLHISSLMIHEMNLIEKFRDMSLSTIVSQDRIQLHVVQITSDLHGQIGEARVVNKFIQKKKRLVGQKDGEKFNIDQKGVLRFNDRIYVPNDSEIKKIILGEAHKSKLSIHPGATKMYQDLKRMFWWPKMKKEIAQYVATCLICQKAKIEHQKPTGMLQPLNIPEWKWDSIAMDFVVGLPRTIHKFDSIWVIVDRLTKSAHFLPINIRYSLEKLTELYIREIV
;
A
#
# COMPACT_ATOMS: atom_id res chain seq x y z
N MET A 1 -23.74 -22.12 -39.80
CA MET A 1 -23.33 -21.46 -38.55
C MET A 1 -22.12 -22.20 -37.96
N GLY A 2 -20.88 -21.81 -38.29
CA GLY A 2 -19.69 -22.55 -37.83
C GLY A 2 -18.41 -21.73 -37.61
N LEU A 3 -18.38 -20.46 -38.01
CA LEU A 3 -17.15 -19.65 -38.01
C LEU A 3 -16.83 -18.99 -36.66
N GLY A 4 -17.83 -18.71 -35.81
CA GLY A 4 -17.62 -17.96 -34.56
C GLY A 4 -16.89 -18.72 -33.45
N LYS A 5 -17.08 -20.05 -33.34
CA LYS A 5 -16.41 -20.87 -32.31
C LYS A 5 -14.94 -21.12 -32.63
N SER A 6 -14.61 -21.32 -33.91
CA SER A 6 -13.24 -21.48 -34.38
C SER A 6 -12.41 -20.21 -34.16
N LEU A 7 -12.95 -19.03 -34.50
CA LEU A 7 -12.28 -17.75 -34.26
C LEU A 7 -12.04 -17.47 -32.76
N HIS A 8 -12.99 -17.84 -31.89
CA HIS A 8 -12.83 -17.66 -30.45
C HIS A 8 -11.75 -18.57 -29.86
N ILE A 9 -11.68 -19.83 -30.30
CA ILE A 9 -10.62 -20.78 -29.89
C ILE A 9 -9.25 -20.30 -30.38
N SER A 10 -9.15 -19.83 -31.62
CA SER A 10 -7.90 -19.26 -32.15
C SER A 10 -7.47 -18.02 -31.37
N SER A 11 -8.41 -17.15 -30.96
CA SER A 11 -8.12 -15.99 -30.12
C SER A 11 -7.62 -16.37 -28.72
N LEU A 12 -8.17 -17.43 -28.12
CA LEU A 12 -7.72 -17.93 -26.81
C LEU A 12 -6.30 -18.53 -26.91
N MET A 13 -6.02 -19.28 -27.97
CA MET A 13 -4.69 -19.86 -28.24
C MET A 13 -3.63 -18.77 -28.45
N ILE A 14 -3.96 -17.69 -29.18
CA ILE A 14 -3.06 -16.54 -29.37
C ILE A 14 -2.78 -15.84 -28.04
N HIS A 15 -3.79 -15.69 -27.17
CA HIS A 15 -3.62 -15.07 -25.87
C HIS A 15 -2.73 -15.91 -24.93
N GLU A 16 -2.88 -17.23 -24.99
CA GLU A 16 -2.05 -18.17 -24.25
C GLU A 16 -0.59 -18.13 -24.69
N MET A 17 -0.32 -18.10 -26.00
CA MET A 17 1.04 -17.95 -26.53
C MET A 17 1.68 -16.60 -26.13
N ASN A 18 0.91 -15.51 -26.14
CA ASN A 18 1.38 -14.20 -25.69
C ASN A 18 1.70 -14.19 -24.17
N LEU A 19 0.94 -14.93 -23.38
CA LEU A 19 1.20 -15.13 -21.95
C LEU A 19 2.50 -15.91 -21.74
N ILE A 20 2.71 -16.98 -22.53
CA ILE A 20 3.92 -17.82 -22.49
C ILE A 20 5.18 -17.01 -22.87
N GLU A 21 5.10 -16.15 -23.89
CA GLU A 21 6.20 -15.23 -24.25
C GLU A 21 6.51 -14.26 -23.11
N LYS A 22 5.49 -13.63 -22.50
CA LYS A 22 5.69 -12.76 -21.33
C LYS A 22 6.30 -13.49 -20.14
N PHE A 23 5.97 -14.77 -19.93
CA PHE A 23 6.60 -15.58 -18.90
C PHE A 23 8.06 -15.93 -19.24
N ARG A 24 8.40 -16.18 -20.51
CA ARG A 24 9.81 -16.33 -20.96
C ARG A 24 10.60 -15.04 -20.77
N ASP A 25 10.01 -13.88 -21.07
CA ASP A 25 10.64 -12.57 -20.89
C ASP A 25 10.96 -12.26 -19.41
N MET A 26 10.22 -12.88 -18.48
CA MET A 26 10.47 -12.79 -17.04
C MET A 26 11.55 -13.78 -16.53
N SER A 27 12.30 -14.42 -17.43
CA SER A 27 13.34 -15.41 -17.13
C SER A 27 12.84 -16.60 -16.28
N LEU A 28 11.56 -16.95 -16.43
CA LEU A 28 10.96 -18.13 -15.79
C LEU A 28 11.30 -19.38 -16.59
N SER A 29 11.76 -20.43 -15.92
CA SER A 29 11.85 -21.75 -16.55
C SER A 29 10.43 -22.29 -16.72
N THR A 30 9.95 -22.28 -17.96
CA THR A 30 8.59 -22.69 -18.35
C THR A 30 8.67 -24.02 -19.10
N ILE A 31 8.02 -25.06 -18.59
CA ILE A 31 7.85 -26.33 -19.30
C ILE A 31 6.39 -26.45 -19.67
N VAL A 32 6.12 -26.48 -20.98
CA VAL A 32 4.77 -26.66 -21.53
C VAL A 32 4.63 -28.12 -21.96
N SER A 33 3.69 -28.84 -21.35
CA SER A 33 3.25 -30.16 -21.76
C SER A 33 1.83 -30.06 -22.34
N GLN A 34 1.37 -31.10 -23.05
CA GLN A 34 0.07 -31.12 -23.74
C GLN A 34 -1.12 -30.69 -22.87
N ASP A 35 -1.10 -30.99 -21.56
CA ASP A 35 -2.21 -30.70 -20.63
C ASP A 35 -1.82 -29.83 -19.42
N ARG A 36 -0.58 -29.31 -19.36
CA ARG A 36 -0.13 -28.52 -18.20
C ARG A 36 1.04 -27.60 -18.52
N ILE A 37 1.00 -26.41 -17.91
CA ILE A 37 2.11 -25.47 -17.87
C ILE A 37 2.74 -25.55 -16.48
N GLN A 38 4.02 -25.92 -16.42
CA GLN A 38 4.80 -25.94 -15.18
C GLN A 38 5.78 -24.76 -15.17
N LEU A 39 5.72 -23.97 -14.09
CA LEU A 39 6.61 -22.85 -13.83
C LEU A 39 7.62 -23.28 -12.76
N HIS A 40 8.90 -23.31 -13.11
CA HIS A 40 9.99 -23.52 -12.16
C HIS A 40 10.50 -22.18 -11.59
N VAL A 41 11.06 -22.28 -10.38
CA VAL A 41 11.35 -21.19 -9.42
C VAL A 41 12.01 -19.95 -10.04
N VAL A 42 11.46 -18.77 -9.73
CA VAL A 42 12.16 -17.48 -9.88
C VAL A 42 13.25 -17.39 -8.83
N GLN A 43 14.52 -17.44 -9.24
CA GLN A 43 15.63 -17.14 -8.34
C GLN A 43 16.00 -15.65 -8.47
N ILE A 44 15.40 -14.81 -7.63
CA ILE A 44 15.77 -13.39 -7.52
C ILE A 44 17.07 -13.30 -6.71
N THR A 45 18.20 -13.16 -7.39
CA THR A 45 19.48 -12.86 -6.72
C THR A 45 19.71 -11.36 -6.69
N SER A 46 19.80 -10.78 -5.49
CA SER A 46 20.27 -9.41 -5.30
C SER A 46 21.77 -9.45 -4.98
N ASP A 47 22.59 -8.82 -5.81
CA ASP A 47 24.05 -8.67 -5.59
C ASP A 47 24.37 -7.66 -4.47
N LEU A 48 23.35 -6.98 -3.94
CA LEU A 48 23.46 -5.95 -2.90
C LEU A 48 24.19 -6.48 -1.66
N HIS A 49 24.01 -7.76 -1.32
CA HIS A 49 24.76 -8.41 -0.25
C HIS A 49 26.26 -8.55 -0.55
N GLY A 50 26.64 -8.78 -1.82
CA GLY A 50 28.01 -8.85 -2.30
C GLY A 50 28.67 -7.47 -2.40
N GLN A 51 27.94 -6.47 -2.91
CA GLN A 51 28.41 -5.08 -2.98
C GLN A 51 28.64 -4.47 -1.57
N ILE A 52 27.75 -4.76 -0.62
CA ILE A 52 27.96 -4.42 0.81
C ILE A 52 29.15 -5.20 1.38
N GLY A 53 29.46 -6.39 0.84
CA GLY A 53 30.62 -7.20 1.17
C GLY A 53 31.95 -6.56 0.75
N GLU A 54 32.04 -6.06 -0.48
CA GLU A 54 33.25 -5.46 -1.05
C GLU A 54 33.54 -4.05 -0.49
N ALA A 55 32.50 -3.24 -0.25
CA ALA A 55 32.64 -1.93 0.36
C ALA A 55 33.18 -1.96 1.82
N ARG A 56 33.38 -3.15 2.41
CA ARG A 56 33.90 -3.35 3.78
C ARG A 56 35.41 -3.28 3.92
N VAL A 57 36.18 -3.33 2.83
CA VAL A 57 37.65 -3.31 2.93
C VAL A 57 38.17 -1.93 3.36
N VAL A 58 37.38 -0.86 3.16
CA VAL A 58 37.87 0.52 3.28
C VAL A 58 37.66 1.15 4.67
N ASN A 59 36.73 0.64 5.49
CA ASN A 59 36.30 1.42 6.65
C ASN A 59 37.10 1.12 7.94
N LYS A 60 38.06 2.00 8.26
CA LYS A 60 38.85 2.03 9.52
C LYS A 60 37.98 1.92 10.79
N PHE A 61 36.70 2.32 10.74
CA PHE A 61 35.75 2.22 11.86
C PHE A 61 35.33 0.77 12.17
N ILE A 62 35.15 -0.08 11.15
CA ILE A 62 34.83 -1.50 11.34
C ILE A 62 36.04 -2.20 11.98
N GLN A 63 37.25 -1.88 11.55
CA GLN A 63 38.48 -2.42 12.16
C GLN A 63 38.64 -1.98 13.62
N LYS A 64 38.32 -0.71 13.95
CA LYS A 64 38.39 -0.20 15.33
C LYS A 64 37.36 -0.88 16.24
N LYS A 65 36.13 -1.13 15.76
CA LYS A 65 35.11 -1.88 16.53
C LYS A 65 35.36 -3.38 16.58
N LYS A 66 35.96 -4.00 15.55
CA LYS A 66 36.43 -5.41 15.59
C LYS A 66 37.37 -5.64 16.79
N ARG A 67 38.21 -4.66 17.15
CA ARG A 67 39.10 -4.72 18.33
C ARG A 67 38.37 -4.54 19.67
N LEU A 68 37.13 -4.05 19.67
CA LEU A 68 36.30 -3.80 20.86
C LEU A 68 35.24 -4.90 21.08
N VAL A 69 35.09 -5.83 20.14
CA VAL A 69 34.28 -7.06 20.33
C VAL A 69 35.01 -7.93 21.35
N GLY A 70 34.63 -7.80 22.62
CA GLY A 70 35.27 -8.47 23.75
C GLY A 70 35.28 -7.68 25.07
N GLN A 71 34.92 -6.39 25.08
CA GLN A 71 34.65 -5.63 26.32
C GLN A 71 33.16 -5.34 26.47
N LYS A 72 32.68 -5.18 27.72
CA LYS A 72 31.30 -5.22 28.25
C LYS A 72 30.12 -4.62 27.42
N ASP A 73 30.36 -3.84 26.37
CA ASP A 73 29.37 -3.41 25.36
C ASP A 73 29.25 -4.36 24.14
N GLY A 74 30.07 -5.41 24.09
CA GLY A 74 30.24 -6.33 22.96
C GLY A 74 29.21 -7.45 22.85
N GLU A 75 28.35 -7.65 23.85
CA GLU A 75 27.36 -8.76 23.86
C GLU A 75 26.35 -8.70 22.70
N LYS A 76 26.21 -7.54 22.05
CA LYS A 76 25.24 -7.34 20.96
C LYS A 76 25.85 -7.38 19.56
N PHE A 77 27.18 -7.38 19.44
CA PHE A 77 27.88 -7.32 18.15
C PHE A 77 28.61 -8.62 17.86
N ASN A 78 28.19 -9.32 16.80
CA ASN A 78 28.76 -10.61 16.39
C ASN A 78 29.33 -10.50 14.99
N ILE A 79 30.34 -11.31 14.67
CA ILE A 79 30.89 -11.41 13.31
C ILE A 79 30.48 -12.76 12.74
N ASP A 80 29.80 -12.74 11.60
CA ASP A 80 29.39 -13.94 10.86
C ASP A 80 30.60 -14.62 10.20
N GLN A 81 30.48 -15.89 9.80
CA GLN A 81 31.53 -16.67 9.11
C GLN A 81 32.04 -15.99 7.82
N LYS A 82 31.23 -15.11 7.23
CA LYS A 82 31.55 -14.28 6.05
C LYS A 82 32.22 -12.93 6.41
N GLY A 83 32.66 -12.75 7.65
CA GLY A 83 33.28 -11.50 8.13
C GLY A 83 32.32 -10.31 8.27
N VAL A 84 31.00 -10.56 8.25
CA VAL A 84 29.94 -9.54 8.37
C VAL A 84 29.77 -9.15 9.82
N LEU A 85 29.90 -7.86 10.15
CA LEU A 85 29.50 -7.36 11.46
C LEU A 85 27.97 -7.35 11.55
N ARG A 86 27.42 -8.01 12.58
CA ARG A 86 26.00 -8.04 12.90
C ARG A 86 25.75 -7.40 14.27
N PHE A 87 24.61 -6.75 14.43
CA PHE A 87 24.09 -6.24 15.69
C PHE A 87 22.70 -6.85 15.95
N ASN A 88 22.55 -7.63 17.03
CA ASN A 88 21.32 -8.40 17.31
C ASN A 88 20.82 -9.18 16.07
N ASP A 89 21.72 -9.94 15.44
CA ASP A 89 21.51 -10.71 14.20
C ASP A 89 21.17 -9.91 12.92
N ARG A 90 21.26 -8.58 12.96
CA ARG A 90 21.07 -7.71 11.78
C ARG A 90 22.39 -7.24 11.23
N ILE A 91 22.50 -7.10 9.92
CA ILE A 91 23.72 -6.60 9.26
C ILE A 91 23.98 -5.15 9.68
N TYR A 92 25.14 -4.91 10.29
CA TYR A 92 25.60 -3.57 10.59
C TYR A 92 26.01 -2.87 9.30
N VAL A 93 25.34 -1.77 8.98
CA VAL A 93 25.71 -0.94 7.83
C VAL A 93 26.71 0.12 8.30
N PRO A 94 27.92 0.19 7.69
CA PRO A 94 28.91 1.20 8.02
C PRO A 94 28.37 2.62 7.81
N ASN A 95 29.03 3.61 8.41
CA ASN A 95 28.70 5.02 8.16
C ASN A 95 29.27 5.48 6.80
N ASP A 96 28.86 4.79 5.74
CA ASP A 96 29.17 5.06 4.35
C ASP A 96 27.89 5.52 3.65
N SER A 97 27.93 6.73 3.09
CA SER A 97 26.76 7.32 2.43
C SER A 97 26.35 6.58 1.17
N GLU A 98 27.29 5.98 0.43
CA GLU A 98 26.98 5.30 -0.82
C GLU A 98 26.25 3.99 -0.57
N ILE A 99 26.73 3.18 0.38
CA ILE A 99 26.06 1.93 0.78
C ILE A 99 24.63 2.22 1.27
N LYS A 100 24.47 3.25 2.12
CA LYS A 100 23.16 3.65 2.63
C LYS A 100 22.24 4.09 1.50
N LYS A 101 22.71 4.87 0.52
CA LYS A 101 21.92 5.30 -0.63
C LYS A 101 21.45 4.13 -1.48
N ILE A 102 22.28 3.11 -1.69
CA ILE A 102 21.91 1.90 -2.45
C ILE A 102 20.80 1.15 -1.72
N ILE A 103 20.95 0.89 -0.41
CA ILE A 103 19.91 0.23 0.41
C ILE A 103 18.60 1.01 0.40
N LEU A 104 18.67 2.33 0.61
CA LEU A 104 17.49 3.21 0.60
C LEU A 104 16.85 3.28 -0.78
N GLY A 105 17.66 3.32 -1.84
CA GLY A 105 17.23 3.32 -3.23
C GLY A 105 16.46 2.05 -3.59
N GLU A 106 17.01 0.88 -3.26
CA GLU A 106 16.36 -0.40 -3.53
C GLU A 106 15.04 -0.50 -2.75
N ALA A 107 15.07 -0.21 -1.46
CA ALA A 107 13.88 -0.31 -0.61
C ALA A 107 12.79 0.71 -0.93
N HIS A 108 13.07 1.75 -1.70
CA HIS A 108 12.09 2.80 -2.01
C HIS A 108 11.69 2.89 -3.49
N LYS A 109 12.66 2.75 -4.40
CA LYS A 109 12.49 2.95 -5.84
C LYS A 109 12.43 1.66 -6.65
N SER A 110 12.71 0.50 -6.04
CA SER A 110 12.58 -0.77 -6.75
C SER A 110 11.13 -0.96 -7.21
N LYS A 111 10.96 -1.61 -8.38
CA LYS A 111 9.65 -1.83 -9.01
C LYS A 111 8.68 -2.56 -8.08
N LEU A 112 9.20 -3.35 -7.13
CA LEU A 112 8.43 -4.11 -6.16
C LEU A 112 8.10 -3.33 -4.88
N SER A 113 8.80 -2.22 -4.62
CA SER A 113 8.71 -1.48 -3.34
C SER A 113 7.52 -0.54 -3.28
N ILE A 114 6.97 -0.12 -4.44
CA ILE A 114 5.81 0.78 -4.58
C ILE A 114 5.91 2.01 -3.64
N HIS A 115 7.07 2.66 -3.58
CA HIS A 115 7.28 3.90 -2.81
C HIS A 115 6.70 3.85 -1.38
N PRO A 116 7.21 2.95 -0.52
CA PRO A 116 6.68 2.78 0.82
C PRO A 116 6.89 4.05 1.64
N GLY A 117 5.94 4.37 2.50
CA GLY A 117 6.10 5.45 3.48
C GLY A 117 7.22 5.15 4.48
N ALA A 118 7.76 6.18 5.13
CA ALA A 118 8.92 6.07 6.02
C ALA A 118 8.76 4.99 7.11
N THR A 119 7.57 4.87 7.71
CA THR A 119 7.29 3.87 8.76
C THR A 119 7.38 2.44 8.22
N LYS A 120 6.76 2.17 7.06
CA LYS A 120 6.79 0.85 6.42
C LYS A 120 8.22 0.49 6.01
N MET A 121 8.89 1.41 5.32
CA MET A 121 10.28 1.23 4.88
C MET A 121 11.24 0.94 6.05
N TYR A 122 11.05 1.61 7.20
CA TYR A 122 11.81 1.31 8.42
C TYR A 122 11.52 -0.10 8.96
N GLN A 123 10.25 -0.52 9.01
CA GLN A 123 9.89 -1.86 9.49
C GLN A 123 10.47 -2.96 8.62
N ASP A 124 10.49 -2.76 7.30
CA ASP A 124 11.04 -3.71 6.34
C ASP A 124 12.56 -3.82 6.47
N LEU A 125 13.26 -2.68 6.41
CA LEU A 125 14.72 -2.65 6.50
C LEU A 125 15.25 -3.08 7.87
N LYS A 126 14.53 -2.80 8.96
CA LYS A 126 14.93 -3.17 10.33
C LYS A 126 15.07 -4.68 10.51
N ARG A 127 14.43 -5.51 9.68
CA ARG A 127 14.55 -6.97 9.77
C ARG A 127 15.96 -7.45 9.42
N MET A 128 16.62 -6.80 8.46
CA MET A 128 17.90 -7.25 7.91
C MET A 128 19.08 -6.34 8.25
N PHE A 129 18.84 -5.03 8.37
CA PHE A 129 19.90 -4.04 8.50
C PHE A 129 19.77 -3.23 9.80
N TRP A 130 20.90 -2.73 10.27
CA TRP A 130 20.96 -1.79 11.38
C TRP A 130 22.10 -0.79 11.20
N TRP A 131 21.82 0.49 11.46
CA TRP A 131 22.83 1.54 11.62
C TRP A 131 22.32 2.66 12.54
N PRO A 132 23.22 3.48 13.11
CA PRO A 132 22.84 4.62 13.93
C PRO A 132 21.96 5.60 13.14
N LYS A 133 20.88 6.10 13.77
CA LYS A 133 19.93 7.07 13.17
C LYS A 133 19.17 6.58 11.92
N MET A 134 19.13 5.26 11.67
CA MET A 134 18.42 4.64 10.54
C MET A 134 16.99 5.17 10.32
N LYS A 135 16.17 5.26 11.38
CA LYS A 135 14.78 5.77 11.25
C LYS A 135 14.73 7.21 10.74
N LYS A 136 15.66 8.07 11.20
CA LYS A 136 15.74 9.47 10.78
C LYS A 136 16.20 9.59 9.33
N GLU A 137 17.23 8.84 8.95
CA GLU A 137 17.76 8.84 7.57
C GLU A 137 16.73 8.31 6.57
N ILE A 138 15.97 7.27 6.92
CA ILE A 138 14.86 6.76 6.09
C ILE A 138 13.78 7.82 5.90
N ALA A 139 13.37 8.50 6.98
CA ALA A 139 12.36 9.56 6.90
C ALA A 139 12.81 10.71 5.99
N GLN A 140 14.07 11.12 6.11
CA GLN A 140 14.65 12.15 5.23
C GLN A 140 14.69 11.69 3.77
N TYR A 141 15.06 10.45 3.50
CA TYR A 141 15.11 9.90 2.14
C TYR A 141 13.73 9.83 1.48
N VAL A 142 12.71 9.36 2.20
CA VAL A 142 11.33 9.31 1.69
C VAL A 142 10.81 10.73 1.46
N ALA A 143 11.15 11.66 2.35
CA ALA A 143 10.73 13.06 2.24
C ALA A 143 11.34 13.77 1.02
N THR A 144 12.50 13.35 0.49
CA THR A 144 13.10 13.93 -0.73
C THR A 144 12.58 13.29 -2.02
N CYS A 145 11.74 12.26 -1.94
CA CYS A 145 11.19 11.61 -3.13
C CYS A 145 10.11 12.47 -3.81
N LEU A 146 10.40 12.99 -5.02
CA LEU A 146 9.46 13.79 -5.81
C LEU A 146 8.14 13.07 -6.12
N ILE A 147 8.17 11.75 -6.35
CA ILE A 147 6.98 10.95 -6.64
C ILE A 147 6.09 10.89 -5.40
N CYS A 148 6.67 10.60 -4.23
CA CYS A 148 5.93 10.60 -2.97
C CYS A 148 5.39 11.98 -2.63
N GLN A 149 6.19 13.04 -2.83
CA GLN A 149 5.76 14.41 -2.57
C GLN A 149 4.55 14.79 -3.43
N LYS A 150 4.55 14.46 -4.72
CA LYS A 150 3.42 14.75 -5.63
C LYS A 150 2.18 13.90 -5.35
N ALA A 151 2.37 12.63 -4.98
CA ALA A 151 1.26 11.71 -4.72
C ALA A 151 0.63 11.91 -3.33
N LYS A 152 1.42 12.36 -2.35
CA LYS A 152 1.00 12.55 -0.95
C LYS A 152 1.05 14.01 -0.53
N ILE A 153 0.62 14.90 -1.42
CA ILE A 153 0.40 16.30 -1.04
C ILE A 153 -0.73 16.30 -0.01
N GLU A 154 -0.49 16.94 1.12
CA GLU A 154 -1.52 17.25 2.09
C GLU A 154 -2.44 18.30 1.47
N HIS A 155 -3.48 17.86 0.77
CA HIS A 155 -4.51 18.74 0.21
C HIS A 155 -5.51 19.23 1.25
N GLN A 156 -5.37 18.77 2.50
CA GLN A 156 -6.19 19.23 3.61
C GLN A 156 -5.68 20.61 4.03
N LYS A 157 -6.57 21.61 4.00
CA LYS A 157 -6.30 22.87 4.71
C LYS A 157 -6.11 22.55 6.19
N PRO A 158 -5.29 23.33 6.93
CA PRO A 158 -5.22 23.20 8.38
C PRO A 158 -6.64 23.16 8.92
N THR A 159 -6.97 22.11 9.68
CA THR A 159 -8.32 21.94 10.21
C THR A 159 -8.65 23.15 11.06
N GLY A 160 -9.57 24.00 10.59
CA GLY A 160 -10.08 25.12 11.36
C GLY A 160 -10.89 24.64 12.56
N MET A 161 -11.28 25.57 13.44
CA MET A 161 -12.25 25.25 14.48
C MET A 161 -13.56 24.78 13.82
N LEU A 162 -14.09 23.63 14.26
CA LEU A 162 -15.41 23.17 13.85
C LEU A 162 -16.42 24.24 14.26
N GLN A 163 -17.20 24.75 13.29
CA GLN A 163 -18.31 25.66 13.52
C GLN A 163 -19.56 24.80 13.73
N PRO A 164 -20.02 24.55 14.97
CA PRO A 164 -21.23 23.78 15.18
C PRO A 164 -22.43 24.53 14.62
N LEU A 165 -23.34 23.79 13.98
CA LEU A 165 -24.63 24.34 13.58
C LEU A 165 -25.45 24.67 14.84
N ASN A 166 -26.23 25.74 14.78
CA ASN A 166 -27.15 26.11 15.87
C ASN A 166 -28.05 24.92 16.26
N ILE A 167 -28.32 24.81 17.55
CA ILE A 167 -29.23 23.82 18.11
C ILE A 167 -30.66 24.29 17.82
N PRO A 168 -31.52 23.46 17.19
CA PRO A 168 -32.91 23.82 16.94
C PRO A 168 -33.70 23.94 18.24
N GLU A 169 -34.72 24.80 18.27
CA GLU A 169 -35.54 25.03 19.48
C GLU A 169 -36.70 24.04 19.57
N TRP A 170 -37.26 23.62 18.43
CA TRP A 170 -38.39 22.70 18.37
C TRP A 170 -38.10 21.45 17.54
N LYS A 171 -38.88 20.40 17.79
CA LYS A 171 -38.87 19.18 16.98
C LYS A 171 -39.20 19.54 15.53
N TRP A 172 -38.48 18.96 14.57
CA TRP A 172 -38.68 19.17 13.14
C TRP A 172 -38.32 20.56 12.60
N ASP A 173 -37.80 21.48 13.42
CA ASP A 173 -37.28 22.79 12.96
C ASP A 173 -36.07 22.65 12.04
N SER A 174 -35.27 21.61 12.24
CA SER A 174 -34.06 21.37 11.48
C SER A 174 -33.89 19.89 11.23
N ILE A 175 -33.95 19.51 9.96
CA ILE A 175 -33.83 18.14 9.49
C ILE A 175 -32.52 17.98 8.71
N ALA A 176 -31.85 16.85 8.93
CA ALA A 176 -30.74 16.39 8.11
C ALA A 176 -31.27 15.28 7.20
N MET A 177 -31.01 15.40 5.90
CA MET A 177 -31.38 14.38 4.91
C MET A 177 -30.14 13.83 4.23
N ASP A 178 -30.12 12.53 3.99
CA ASP A 178 -29.05 11.87 3.23
C ASP A 178 -29.57 10.64 2.47
N PHE A 179 -28.81 10.16 1.49
CA PHE A 179 -29.15 8.97 0.72
C PHE A 179 -28.05 7.92 0.84
N VAL A 180 -28.43 6.74 1.31
CA VAL A 180 -27.58 5.54 1.21
C VAL A 180 -27.86 4.88 -0.13
N VAL A 181 -26.94 5.01 -1.08
CA VAL A 181 -27.11 4.55 -2.47
C VAL A 181 -26.25 3.33 -2.79
N GLY A 182 -26.53 2.68 -3.92
CA GLY A 182 -25.74 1.54 -4.41
C GLY A 182 -26.05 0.23 -3.69
N LEU A 183 -27.24 0.10 -3.09
CA LEU A 183 -27.66 -1.12 -2.43
C LEU A 183 -28.18 -2.15 -3.44
N PRO A 184 -28.14 -3.46 -3.10
CA PRO A 184 -28.77 -4.48 -3.91
C PRO A 184 -30.25 -4.16 -4.13
N ARG A 185 -30.69 -4.27 -5.39
CA ARG A 185 -32.05 -3.94 -5.76
C ARG A 185 -33.04 -4.96 -5.20
N THR A 186 -34.06 -4.48 -4.51
CA THR A 186 -35.15 -5.32 -3.97
C THR A 186 -36.14 -5.74 -5.05
N ILE A 187 -37.02 -6.71 -4.75
CA ILE A 187 -38.12 -7.13 -5.64
C ILE A 187 -39.04 -5.97 -6.01
N HIS A 188 -39.22 -5.00 -5.11
CA HIS A 188 -40.00 -3.78 -5.30
C HIS A 188 -39.21 -2.67 -6.02
N LYS A 189 -38.04 -3.00 -6.57
CA LYS A 189 -37.18 -2.10 -7.36
C LYS A 189 -36.53 -0.96 -6.58
N PHE A 190 -36.56 -0.96 -5.25
CA PHE A 190 -35.77 -0.02 -4.44
C PHE A 190 -34.28 -0.39 -4.46
N ASP A 191 -33.40 0.61 -4.54
CA ASP A 191 -31.94 0.46 -4.61
C ASP A 191 -31.19 1.41 -3.67
N SER A 192 -31.92 2.23 -2.91
CA SER A 192 -31.37 3.25 -2.01
C SER A 192 -32.28 3.44 -0.80
N ILE A 193 -31.74 3.99 0.28
CA ILE A 193 -32.48 4.39 1.47
C ILE A 193 -32.38 5.91 1.62
N TRP A 194 -33.52 6.58 1.74
CA TRP A 194 -33.58 7.99 2.10
C TRP A 194 -33.66 8.11 3.62
N VAL A 195 -32.63 8.73 4.20
CA VAL A 195 -32.48 8.94 5.63
C VAL A 195 -32.90 10.36 5.94
N ILE A 196 -33.87 10.52 6.86
CA ILE A 196 -34.37 11.82 7.30
C ILE A 196 -34.28 11.84 8.83
N VAL A 197 -33.50 12.78 9.37
CA VAL A 197 -33.22 12.84 10.82
C VAL A 197 -33.60 14.21 11.36
N ASP A 198 -34.44 14.23 12.39
CA ASP A 198 -34.65 15.43 13.20
C ASP A 198 -33.40 15.73 14.02
N ARG A 199 -32.79 16.91 13.81
CA ARG A 199 -31.51 17.24 14.44
C ARG A 199 -31.61 17.43 15.95
N LEU A 200 -32.79 17.78 16.47
CA LEU A 200 -33.02 17.99 17.90
C LEU A 200 -33.19 16.66 18.64
N THR A 201 -34.18 15.85 18.27
CA THR A 201 -34.51 14.58 18.97
C THR A 201 -33.64 13.41 18.53
N LYS A 202 -32.93 13.53 17.39
CA LYS A 202 -32.20 12.44 16.72
C LYS A 202 -33.09 11.30 16.24
N SER A 203 -34.40 11.50 16.17
CA SER A 203 -35.33 10.55 15.55
C SER A 203 -35.02 10.45 14.06
N ALA A 204 -34.87 9.22 13.56
CA ALA A 204 -34.49 8.94 12.18
C ALA A 204 -35.55 8.11 11.47
N HIS A 205 -35.94 8.55 10.28
CA HIS A 205 -36.83 7.86 9.36
C HIS A 205 -36.02 7.31 8.19
N PHE A 206 -36.28 6.05 7.84
CA PHE A 206 -35.58 5.34 6.76
C PHE A 206 -36.60 4.91 5.71
N LEU A 207 -36.63 5.61 4.59
CA LEU A 207 -37.59 5.35 3.52
C LEU A 207 -36.91 4.58 2.39
N PRO A 208 -37.43 3.40 1.98
CA PRO A 208 -36.91 2.71 0.82
C PRO A 208 -37.28 3.46 -0.46
N ILE A 209 -36.29 3.80 -1.28
CA ILE A 209 -36.49 4.55 -2.51
C ILE A 209 -35.73 3.92 -3.68
N ASN A 210 -36.06 4.38 -4.89
CA ASN A 210 -35.19 4.19 -6.04
C ASN A 210 -34.49 5.52 -6.32
N ILE A 211 -33.17 5.51 -6.55
CA ILE A 211 -32.38 6.72 -6.78
C ILE A 211 -32.82 7.52 -8.00
N ARG A 212 -33.57 6.89 -8.92
CA ARG A 212 -34.14 7.53 -10.12
C ARG A 212 -35.53 8.12 -9.90
N TYR A 213 -36.05 8.13 -8.68
CA TYR A 213 -37.31 8.83 -8.38
C TYR A 213 -37.16 10.32 -8.69
N SER A 214 -38.19 10.89 -9.31
CA SER A 214 -38.24 12.33 -9.53
C SER A 214 -38.46 13.07 -8.21
N LEU A 215 -38.15 14.36 -8.19
CA LEU A 215 -38.31 15.19 -7.00
C LEU A 215 -39.78 15.28 -6.56
N GLU A 216 -40.73 15.26 -7.51
CA GLU A 216 -42.16 15.29 -7.21
C GLU A 216 -42.56 14.04 -6.43
N LYS A 217 -42.06 12.87 -6.85
CA LYS A 217 -42.32 11.59 -6.18
C LYS A 217 -41.66 11.52 -4.79
N LEU A 218 -40.47 12.08 -4.63
CA LEU A 218 -39.83 12.19 -3.33
C LEU A 218 -40.60 13.15 -2.41
N THR A 219 -41.08 14.29 -2.93
CA THR A 219 -41.89 15.25 -2.17
C THR A 219 -43.20 14.62 -1.71
N GLU A 220 -43.91 13.90 -2.59
CA GLU A 220 -45.13 13.17 -2.23
C GLU A 220 -44.87 12.14 -1.13
N LEU A 221 -43.78 11.38 -1.25
CA LEU A 221 -43.37 10.40 -0.26
C LEU A 221 -43.01 11.06 1.08
N TYR A 222 -42.32 12.21 1.05
CA TYR A 222 -41.97 12.96 2.25
C TYR A 222 -43.22 13.43 3.00
N ILE A 223 -44.15 14.07 2.28
CA ILE A 223 -45.40 14.54 2.88
C ILE A 223 -46.18 13.37 3.46
N ARG A 224 -46.24 12.23 2.76
CA ARG A 224 -47.01 11.08 3.22
C ARG A 224 -46.44 10.39 4.45
N GLU A 225 -45.12 10.25 4.53
CA GLU A 225 -44.46 9.42 5.55
C GLU A 225 -43.94 10.23 6.75
N ILE A 226 -43.78 11.54 6.61
CA ILE A 226 -43.10 12.40 7.60
C ILE A 226 -44.00 13.53 8.14
N VAL A 227 -44.85 14.14 7.31
CA VAL A 227 -45.70 15.31 7.67
C VAL A 227 -47.06 14.84 8.14
#